data_AF-A0AAJ6TT89-F1
#
_entry.id   AF-A0AAJ6TT89-F1
#
_cell.length_a   1.000
_cell.length_b   1.000
_cell.length_c   1.000
_cell.angle_alpha   90.00
_cell.angle_beta   90.00
_cell.angle_gamma   90.00
#
_symmetry.space_group_name_H-M   'P 1'
#
loop_
_entity.id
_entity.type
_entity.pdbx_description
1 polymer ?
#
loop_
_entity_poly.entity_id
_entity_poly.type
_entity_poly.pdbx_seq_one_letter_code
_entity_poly.pdbx_strand_id
1 'polypeptide(L)'
;MKYHHQNLSPRIAFSGLFVLLLPILSPYLFSPLSRSYPFLFSEWNAPKPRHLPLLKAALDRHIPVRQKNELWSPLPYQGWKPCIEPTTIHTLPTKSQGYIQVFLDGGLNQQRMGICDAVAVAKILNATLVIPHLEVNAVWQDTSSFADIFDVEHFIDTLSHDVAIVKEPPSEYWWSTREYYATGIRAMRIKTAPVHGSADWYLENVLPVLQSYGIAAIAPFSHRLAFDKLPPDIQRLRCKVNFHALIFVPHIRVLGDTLVNRLRHPFEKFHTSGTGFLKERMNDTESEGSGKFVVLHLRFDKDMAAHSSCDFGGGKAERLALAKYRQVLWQGRVLNSQFTDEALRKQGRCPLTPEEIGLLLAALGFSNSTRLYLASHKVYGGEARISALKKLFPLVDHKKSLASAEELAKVDGKASLLAAVDYYVSLQSDIFISASPGNMHNALVGHRAYLNLKTIRPNMVMLGPLFLNKSMEWPEFQHAVLSGHKSRQGQIRLRKERQSIYTYPIPDCSCQS
;
A
#
# COMPACT_ATOMS: atom_id res chain seq x y z
N MET A 1 53.69 5.14 -66.33
CA MET A 1 53.24 4.30 -65.21
C MET A 1 51.86 4.78 -64.77
N LYS A 2 50.83 3.92 -64.87
CA LYS A 2 49.45 4.26 -64.52
C LYS A 2 49.28 4.31 -63.00
N TYR A 3 48.84 5.44 -62.45
CA TYR A 3 48.15 5.49 -61.16
C TYR A 3 46.86 6.29 -61.33
N HIS A 4 45.75 5.60 -61.07
CA HIS A 4 44.39 6.11 -61.20
C HIS A 4 44.08 7.14 -60.10
N HIS A 5 43.55 8.29 -60.51
CA HIS A 5 42.69 9.12 -59.66
C HIS A 5 41.43 8.32 -59.28
N GLN A 6 41.14 8.21 -57.98
CA GLN A 6 39.77 7.99 -57.51
C GLN A 6 39.31 9.21 -56.72
N ASN A 7 38.34 9.91 -57.32
CA ASN A 7 37.53 10.94 -56.71
C ASN A 7 36.78 10.38 -55.50
N LEU A 8 37.00 10.96 -54.31
CA LEU A 8 36.08 10.75 -53.19
C LEU A 8 34.75 11.46 -53.51
N SER A 9 33.69 10.66 -53.60
CA SER A 9 32.31 11.10 -53.78
C SER A 9 31.82 11.94 -52.58
N PRO A 10 31.08 13.04 -52.78
CA PRO A 10 30.51 13.88 -51.71
C PRO A 10 29.35 13.19 -50.94
N ARG A 11 29.10 11.89 -51.17
CA ARG A 11 28.04 11.14 -50.49
C ARG A 11 28.41 10.59 -49.10
N ILE A 12 29.68 10.71 -48.68
CA ILE A 12 30.12 10.21 -47.36
C ILE A 12 30.08 11.32 -46.29
N ALA A 13 30.12 12.60 -46.68
CA ALA A 13 30.04 13.72 -45.74
C ALA A 13 28.60 13.99 -45.23
N PHE A 14 27.57 13.67 -46.01
CA PHE A 14 26.17 13.90 -45.63
C PHE A 14 25.57 12.82 -44.73
N SER A 15 26.13 11.61 -44.74
CA SER A 15 25.69 10.51 -43.87
C SER A 15 26.26 10.61 -42.45
N GLY A 16 27.43 11.24 -42.27
CA GLY A 16 28.00 11.51 -40.94
C GLY A 16 27.23 12.60 -40.17
N LEU A 17 26.74 13.63 -40.86
CA LEU A 17 26.01 14.73 -40.22
C LEU A 17 24.60 14.31 -39.72
N PHE A 18 23.95 13.39 -40.43
CA PHE A 18 22.63 12.87 -40.05
C PHE A 18 22.71 12.02 -38.77
N VAL A 19 23.80 11.25 -38.60
CA VAL A 19 24.03 10.44 -37.38
C VAL A 19 24.33 11.31 -36.16
N LEU A 20 24.98 12.47 -36.34
CA LEU A 20 25.28 13.41 -35.26
C LEU A 20 24.09 14.29 -34.85
N LEU A 21 23.12 14.52 -35.74
CA LEU A 21 21.93 15.36 -35.46
C LEU A 21 20.68 14.56 -35.06
N LEU A 22 20.65 13.24 -35.31
CA LEU A 22 19.56 12.34 -34.89
C LEU A 22 19.22 12.40 -33.38
N PRO A 23 20.18 12.58 -32.45
CA PRO A 23 19.88 12.71 -31.01
C PRO A 23 19.14 14.00 -30.66
N ILE A 24 19.26 15.05 -31.47
CA ILE A 24 18.68 16.38 -31.24
C ILE A 24 17.27 16.46 -31.82
N LEU A 25 17.04 15.82 -32.97
CA LEU A 25 15.74 15.79 -33.64
C LEU A 25 14.78 14.72 -33.09
N SER A 26 15.30 13.69 -32.43
CA SER A 26 14.50 12.62 -31.81
C SER A 26 15.14 12.07 -30.52
N PRO A 27 15.14 12.84 -29.42
CA PRO A 27 15.70 12.41 -28.13
C PRO A 27 15.05 11.14 -27.55
N TYR A 28 13.89 10.73 -28.09
CA TYR A 28 13.18 9.50 -27.74
C TYR A 28 13.86 8.22 -28.25
N LEU A 29 14.73 8.29 -29.25
CA LEU A 29 15.41 7.10 -29.81
C LEU A 29 16.68 6.71 -29.03
N PHE A 30 17.30 7.64 -28.32
CA PHE A 30 18.57 7.44 -27.60
C PHE A 30 18.50 7.70 -26.09
N SER A 31 17.29 7.83 -25.54
CA SER A 31 17.11 7.71 -24.10
C SER A 31 17.67 6.35 -23.64
N PRO A 32 18.41 6.27 -22.52
CA PRO A 32 18.93 5.00 -22.03
C PRO A 32 17.76 4.01 -21.91
N LEU A 33 18.00 2.77 -22.32
CA LEU A 33 17.08 1.64 -22.27
C LEU A 33 16.74 1.21 -20.81
N SER A 34 16.63 2.17 -19.88
CA SER A 34 15.96 2.01 -18.59
C SER A 34 14.44 2.03 -18.74
N ARG A 35 13.90 2.46 -19.90
CA ARG A 35 12.53 2.15 -20.29
C ARG A 35 12.42 0.64 -20.49
N SER A 36 11.91 -0.03 -19.45
CA SER A 36 11.36 -1.36 -19.55
C SER A 36 10.19 -1.33 -20.53
N TYR A 37 10.49 -1.48 -21.83
CA TYR A 37 9.47 -1.89 -22.79
C TYR A 37 8.87 -3.19 -22.24
N PRO A 38 7.56 -3.24 -21.95
CA PRO A 38 6.93 -4.49 -21.63
C PRO A 38 7.17 -5.39 -22.84
N PHE A 39 7.75 -6.57 -22.64
CA PHE A 39 7.55 -7.66 -23.57
C PHE A 39 6.03 -7.93 -23.59
N LEU A 40 5.32 -7.20 -24.46
CA LEU A 40 3.86 -7.17 -24.57
C LEU A 40 3.27 -8.56 -24.84
N PHE A 41 4.05 -9.46 -25.42
CA PHE A 41 3.58 -10.77 -25.85
C PHE A 41 3.39 -11.79 -24.71
N SER A 42 4.05 -11.66 -23.54
CA SER A 42 3.84 -12.63 -22.44
C SER A 42 2.68 -12.25 -21.51
N GLU A 43 2.19 -11.01 -21.55
CA GLU A 43 1.11 -10.53 -20.68
C GLU A 43 -0.30 -10.82 -21.25
N TRP A 44 -0.39 -11.29 -22.51
CA TRP A 44 -1.66 -11.50 -23.23
C TRP A 44 -2.18 -12.94 -23.22
N ASN A 45 -1.32 -13.94 -22.96
CA ASN A 45 -1.77 -15.31 -22.78
C ASN A 45 -2.28 -15.50 -21.36
N ALA A 46 -3.55 -15.18 -21.10
CA ALA A 46 -4.15 -15.55 -19.83
C ALA A 46 -4.16 -17.07 -19.69
N PRO A 47 -3.65 -17.61 -18.57
CA PRO A 47 -3.80 -19.01 -18.30
C PRO A 47 -5.29 -19.35 -18.18
N LYS A 48 -5.66 -20.53 -18.69
CA LYS A 48 -6.99 -21.10 -18.44
C LYS A 48 -7.24 -21.15 -16.92
N PRO A 49 -8.50 -20.99 -16.46
CA PRO A 49 -8.84 -21.12 -15.05
C PRO A 49 -8.25 -22.41 -14.47
N ARG A 50 -7.51 -22.29 -13.35
CA ARG A 50 -6.81 -23.42 -12.74
C ARG A 50 -7.76 -24.31 -11.94
N HIS A 51 -8.89 -23.77 -11.51
CA HIS A 51 -9.85 -24.41 -10.60
C HIS A 51 -11.24 -24.48 -11.24
N LEU A 52 -11.30 -24.91 -12.51
CA LEU A 52 -12.54 -24.92 -13.29
C LEU A 52 -13.72 -25.64 -12.62
N PRO A 53 -13.55 -26.82 -11.96
CA PRO A 53 -14.64 -27.46 -11.23
C PRO A 53 -15.21 -26.56 -10.11
N LEU A 54 -14.34 -26.00 -9.27
CA LEU A 54 -14.73 -25.07 -8.20
C LEU A 54 -15.39 -23.80 -8.76
N LEU A 55 -14.87 -23.26 -9.87
CA LEU A 55 -15.44 -22.06 -10.50
C LEU A 55 -16.85 -22.30 -11.02
N LYS A 56 -17.11 -23.45 -11.66
CA LYS A 56 -18.45 -23.83 -12.12
C LYS A 56 -19.41 -24.01 -10.95
N ALA A 57 -19.02 -24.81 -9.97
CA ALA A 57 -19.84 -25.05 -8.78
C ALA A 57 -20.10 -23.75 -7.98
N ALA A 58 -19.13 -22.84 -7.93
CA ALA A 58 -19.32 -21.53 -7.34
C ALA A 58 -20.41 -20.73 -8.08
N LEU A 59 -20.42 -20.69 -9.42
CA LEU A 59 -21.41 -19.93 -10.18
C LEU A 59 -22.85 -20.40 -9.93
N ASP A 60 -23.04 -21.71 -9.75
CA ASP A 60 -24.36 -22.33 -9.54
C ASP A 60 -24.76 -22.46 -8.06
N ARG A 61 -23.95 -21.90 -7.14
CA ARG A 61 -24.13 -22.10 -5.69
C ARG A 61 -25.41 -21.46 -5.16
N HIS A 62 -26.08 -22.16 -4.24
CA HIS A 62 -27.09 -21.57 -3.37
C HIS A 62 -26.45 -21.01 -2.10
N ILE A 63 -26.78 -19.78 -1.71
CA ILE A 63 -26.26 -19.13 -0.51
C ILE A 63 -27.40 -19.02 0.51
N PRO A 64 -27.36 -19.75 1.63
CA PRO A 64 -28.37 -19.65 2.67
C PRO A 64 -28.50 -18.21 3.20
N VAL A 65 -29.74 -17.74 3.39
CA VAL A 65 -30.03 -16.38 3.91
C VAL A 65 -29.29 -16.11 5.23
N ARG A 66 -29.25 -17.12 6.11
CA ARG A 66 -28.50 -17.03 7.38
C ARG A 66 -27.03 -16.71 7.18
N GLN A 67 -26.36 -17.40 6.25
CA GLN A 67 -24.95 -17.18 5.95
C GLN A 67 -24.72 -15.75 5.43
N LYS A 68 -25.61 -15.26 4.55
CA LYS A 68 -25.56 -13.88 4.06
C LYS A 68 -25.70 -12.87 5.20
N ASN A 69 -26.66 -13.09 6.11
CA ASN A 69 -26.89 -12.19 7.23
C ASN A 69 -25.67 -12.14 8.17
N GLU A 70 -25.14 -13.29 8.58
CA GLU A 70 -23.94 -13.39 9.44
C GLU A 70 -22.69 -12.75 8.79
N LEU A 71 -22.54 -12.90 7.47
CA LEU A 71 -21.43 -12.29 6.72
C LEU A 71 -21.49 -10.76 6.75
N TRP A 72 -22.67 -10.16 6.71
CA TRP A 72 -22.85 -8.70 6.69
C TRP A 72 -23.14 -8.09 8.07
N SER A 73 -23.28 -8.90 9.11
CA SER A 73 -23.37 -8.42 10.49
C SER A 73 -22.11 -7.63 10.87
N PRO A 74 -22.28 -6.48 11.56
CA PRO A 74 -21.14 -5.72 12.08
C PRO A 74 -20.38 -6.55 13.12
N LEU A 75 -19.12 -6.18 13.37
CA LEU A 75 -18.39 -6.78 14.48
C LEU A 75 -19.07 -6.37 15.80
N PRO A 76 -19.27 -7.31 16.74
CA PRO A 76 -19.70 -6.93 18.07
C PRO A 76 -18.66 -6.02 18.72
N TYR A 77 -19.08 -5.22 19.71
CA TYR A 77 -18.11 -4.50 20.53
C TYR A 77 -17.22 -5.49 21.27
N GLN A 78 -15.91 -5.27 21.23
CA GLN A 78 -14.91 -6.23 21.72
C GLN A 78 -14.21 -5.75 23.00
N GLY A 79 -14.72 -4.71 23.67
CA GLY A 79 -14.20 -4.24 24.96
C GLY A 79 -13.05 -3.23 24.89
N TRP A 80 -12.69 -2.75 23.69
CA TRP A 80 -11.59 -1.80 23.50
C TRP A 80 -12.07 -0.56 22.76
N LYS A 81 -11.59 0.62 23.20
CA LYS A 81 -11.79 1.90 22.51
C LYS A 81 -10.46 2.60 22.26
N PRO A 82 -10.34 3.37 21.16
CA PRO A 82 -9.30 4.38 20.99
C PRO A 82 -9.04 5.16 22.28
N CYS A 83 -7.79 5.18 22.75
CA CYS A 83 -7.34 6.09 23.79
C CYS A 83 -5.94 6.59 23.45
N ILE A 84 -5.83 7.90 23.26
CA ILE A 84 -4.60 8.57 22.81
C ILE A 84 -4.24 9.76 23.69
N GLU A 85 -5.10 10.12 24.65
CA GLU A 85 -4.74 11.15 25.61
C GLU A 85 -3.54 10.70 26.45
N PRO A 86 -2.53 11.57 26.64
CA PRO A 86 -1.40 11.26 27.51
C PRO A 86 -1.89 11.04 28.94
N THR A 87 -1.32 10.06 29.65
CA THR A 87 -1.56 9.92 31.10
C THR A 87 -0.96 11.10 31.89
N THR A 88 -0.01 11.81 31.30
CA THR A 88 0.68 13.00 31.84
C THR A 88 0.95 14.00 30.73
N ILE A 89 0.53 15.25 30.92
CA ILE A 89 0.89 16.36 30.04
C ILE A 89 2.34 16.75 30.37
N HIS A 90 3.29 16.29 29.55
CA HIS A 90 4.66 16.77 29.63
C HIS A 90 4.78 18.00 28.75
N THR A 91 5.09 19.16 29.33
CA THR A 91 5.48 20.34 28.58
C THR A 91 6.71 20.02 27.73
N LEU A 92 6.69 20.47 26.47
CA LEU A 92 7.87 20.38 25.61
C LEU A 92 9.06 21.04 26.32
N PRO A 93 10.25 20.42 26.30
CA PRO A 93 11.45 21.04 26.86
C PRO A 93 11.70 22.40 26.22
N THR A 94 12.11 23.37 27.04
CA THR A 94 12.34 24.76 26.59
C THR A 94 13.46 24.88 25.55
N LYS A 95 14.38 23.90 25.48
CA LYS A 95 15.48 23.88 24.53
C LYS A 95 15.59 22.51 23.84
N SER A 96 15.56 22.53 22.51
CA SER A 96 15.80 21.35 21.67
C SER A 96 17.29 21.01 21.58
N GLN A 97 17.62 19.72 21.40
CA GLN A 97 18.98 19.23 21.19
C GLN A 97 19.50 19.45 19.75
N GLY A 98 18.63 19.90 18.83
CA GLY A 98 18.97 20.12 17.42
C GLY A 98 17.85 19.69 16.48
N TYR A 99 18.16 19.58 15.19
CA TYR A 99 17.21 19.22 14.13
C TYR A 99 17.48 17.82 13.61
N ILE A 100 16.42 17.01 13.49
CA ILE A 100 16.52 15.69 12.88
C ILE A 100 15.80 15.67 11.53
N GLN A 101 16.51 15.20 10.50
CA GLN A 101 15.97 14.91 9.19
C GLN A 101 15.96 13.40 8.96
N VAL A 102 14.88 12.89 8.37
CA VAL A 102 14.75 11.48 7.99
C VAL A 102 14.40 11.37 6.51
N PHE A 103 15.03 10.41 5.83
CA PHE A 103 14.85 10.15 4.41
C PHE A 103 14.20 8.78 4.23
N LEU A 104 12.88 8.78 4.04
CA LEU A 104 12.01 7.61 4.12
C LEU A 104 11.94 6.84 2.82
N ASP A 105 12.44 5.61 2.82
CA ASP A 105 12.35 4.68 1.70
C ASP A 105 11.14 3.74 1.79
N GLY A 106 10.85 3.05 0.67
CA GLY A 106 9.71 2.13 0.55
C GLY A 106 8.50 2.75 -0.14
N GLY A 107 7.36 2.06 -0.08
CA GLY A 107 6.08 2.60 -0.57
C GLY A 107 5.31 3.36 0.51
N LEU A 108 4.21 4.01 0.13
CA LEU A 108 3.37 4.84 1.02
C LEU A 108 3.17 4.23 2.43
N ASN A 109 2.72 2.97 2.51
CA ASN A 109 2.41 2.35 3.79
C ASN A 109 3.67 2.01 4.64
N GLN A 110 4.85 1.86 4.02
CA GLN A 110 6.12 1.77 4.76
C GLN A 110 6.55 3.15 5.26
N GLN A 111 6.44 4.15 4.39
CA GLN A 111 6.74 5.54 4.75
C GLN A 111 5.86 6.02 5.90
N ARG A 112 4.55 5.69 5.92
CA ARG A 112 3.66 5.94 7.08
C ARG A 112 4.24 5.41 8.39
N MET A 113 4.69 4.16 8.42
CA MET A 113 5.29 3.57 9.61
C MET A 113 6.63 4.24 9.96
N GLY A 114 7.43 4.61 8.95
CA GLY A 114 8.67 5.36 9.13
C GLY A 114 8.46 6.77 9.69
N ILE A 115 7.39 7.48 9.31
CA ILE A 115 7.02 8.79 9.88
C ILE A 115 6.72 8.64 11.36
N CYS A 116 5.94 7.61 11.74
CA CYS A 116 5.60 7.35 13.12
C CYS A 116 6.86 7.07 13.97
N ASP A 117 7.81 6.30 13.44
CA ASP A 117 9.10 6.06 14.08
C ASP A 117 9.95 7.33 14.17
N ALA A 118 9.93 8.19 13.14
CA ALA A 118 10.70 9.43 13.13
C ALA A 118 10.22 10.43 14.20
N VAL A 119 8.91 10.57 14.38
CA VAL A 119 8.33 11.39 15.47
C VAL A 119 8.74 10.83 16.83
N ALA A 120 8.67 9.51 17.01
CA ALA A 120 9.10 8.86 18.25
C ALA A 120 10.60 9.06 18.53
N VAL A 121 11.46 8.91 17.52
CA VAL A 121 12.90 9.15 17.64
C VAL A 121 13.18 10.62 17.98
N ALA A 122 12.50 11.57 17.35
CA ALA A 122 12.62 12.98 17.69
C ALA A 122 12.24 13.25 19.16
N LYS A 123 11.18 12.61 19.67
CA LYS A 123 10.80 12.68 21.09
C LYS A 123 11.88 12.11 22.00
N ILE A 124 12.39 10.92 21.70
CA ILE A 124 13.45 10.24 22.48
C ILE A 124 14.70 11.12 22.58
N LEU A 125 15.07 11.81 21.49
CA LEU A 125 16.26 12.64 21.40
C LEU A 125 16.05 14.08 21.89
N ASN A 126 14.82 14.46 22.27
CA ASN A 126 14.43 15.85 22.51
C ASN A 126 14.85 16.79 21.35
N ALA A 127 14.63 16.33 20.12
CA ALA A 127 15.02 17.01 18.89
C ALA A 127 13.79 17.62 18.18
N THR A 128 14.02 18.67 17.39
CA THR A 128 13.03 19.24 16.49
C THR A 128 13.02 18.42 15.20
N LEU A 129 11.86 17.85 14.83
CA LEU A 129 11.72 17.08 13.60
C LEU A 129 11.51 18.03 12.42
N VAL A 130 12.34 17.89 11.38
CA VAL A 130 12.04 18.48 10.07
C VAL A 130 11.07 17.55 9.35
N ILE A 131 10.06 18.08 8.65
CA ILE A 131 9.08 17.28 7.90
C ILE A 131 9.80 16.16 7.10
N PRO A 132 9.41 14.89 7.29
CA PRO A 132 10.09 13.76 6.67
C PRO A 132 10.19 13.85 5.15
N HIS A 133 11.38 13.58 4.61
CA HIS A 133 11.59 13.52 3.16
C HIS A 133 11.20 12.14 2.63
N LEU A 134 10.38 12.09 1.58
CA LEU A 134 9.97 10.83 0.94
C LEU A 134 10.90 10.50 -0.22
N GLU A 135 11.60 9.37 -0.14
CA GLU A 135 12.48 8.89 -1.20
C GLU A 135 11.67 8.32 -2.38
N VAL A 136 12.19 8.53 -3.60
CA VAL A 136 11.58 8.00 -4.82
C VAL A 136 11.76 6.49 -4.85
N ASN A 137 10.65 5.77 -4.90
CA ASN A 137 10.68 4.32 -4.93
C ASN A 137 11.09 3.79 -6.32
N ALA A 138 12.03 2.84 -6.37
CA ALA A 138 12.51 2.28 -7.63
C ALA A 138 11.44 1.54 -8.48
N VAL A 139 10.37 1.03 -7.85
CA VAL A 139 9.28 0.29 -8.50
C VAL A 139 8.23 1.24 -9.08
N TRP A 140 7.77 2.19 -8.26
CA TRP A 140 6.64 3.06 -8.63
C TRP A 140 7.07 4.41 -9.20
N GLN A 141 8.35 4.78 -9.03
CA GLN A 141 8.96 6.02 -9.54
C GLN A 141 8.16 7.28 -9.19
N ASP A 142 7.55 7.26 -8.00
CA ASP A 142 6.71 8.35 -7.50
C ASP A 142 7.57 9.42 -6.81
N THR A 143 7.41 10.68 -7.23
CA THR A 143 8.14 11.86 -6.73
C THR A 143 7.33 12.71 -5.75
N SER A 144 6.16 12.24 -5.32
CA SER A 144 5.28 12.96 -4.41
C SER A 144 5.97 13.20 -3.06
N SER A 145 5.91 14.44 -2.61
CA SER A 145 6.42 14.88 -1.31
C SER A 145 5.49 14.46 -0.17
N PHE A 146 5.91 14.71 1.07
CA PHE A 146 5.04 14.57 2.23
C PHE A 146 3.77 15.42 2.09
N ALA A 147 3.91 16.67 1.64
CA ALA A 147 2.82 17.63 1.50
C ALA A 147 1.87 17.33 0.32
N ASP A 148 2.29 16.52 -0.65
CA ASP A 148 1.40 16.02 -1.70
C ASP A 148 0.41 14.97 -1.17
N ILE A 149 0.73 14.32 -0.04
CA ILE A 149 0.00 13.14 0.47
C ILE A 149 -0.71 13.44 1.78
N PHE A 150 -0.02 14.07 2.73
CA PHE A 150 -0.50 14.32 4.08
C PHE A 150 -0.72 15.81 4.32
N ASP A 151 -1.71 16.11 5.15
CA ASP A 151 -2.03 17.47 5.58
C ASP A 151 -0.98 17.96 6.59
N VAL A 152 -0.10 18.87 6.15
CA VAL A 152 1.07 19.31 6.92
C VAL A 152 0.67 20.13 8.14
N GLU A 153 -0.28 21.05 8.01
CA GLU A 153 -0.72 21.88 9.14
C GLU A 153 -1.36 20.99 10.21
N HIS A 154 -2.30 20.13 9.80
CA HIS A 154 -2.92 19.18 10.74
C HIS A 154 -1.89 18.29 11.44
N PHE A 155 -0.87 17.82 10.71
CA PHE A 155 0.20 17.00 11.29
C PHE A 155 1.00 17.75 12.36
N ILE A 156 1.38 19.00 12.11
CA ILE A 156 2.11 19.86 13.06
C ILE A 156 1.22 20.20 14.25
N ASP A 157 -0.02 20.64 14.02
CA ASP A 157 -0.95 21.07 15.07
C ASP A 157 -1.29 19.92 16.01
N THR A 158 -1.56 18.73 15.45
CA THR A 158 -1.90 17.52 16.23
C THR A 158 -0.76 17.11 17.17
N LEU A 159 0.49 17.36 16.78
CA LEU A 159 1.69 16.92 17.51
C LEU A 159 2.41 18.05 18.26
N SER A 160 1.85 19.27 18.24
CA SER A 160 2.44 20.50 18.79
C SER A 160 2.80 20.42 20.29
N HIS A 161 2.12 19.57 21.05
CA HIS A 161 2.43 19.33 22.48
C HIS A 161 3.36 18.13 22.70
N ASP A 162 3.61 17.31 21.68
CA ASP A 162 4.40 16.09 21.80
C ASP A 162 5.83 16.31 21.32
N VAL A 163 6.01 16.89 20.13
CA VAL A 163 7.29 17.06 19.45
C VAL A 163 7.27 18.37 18.66
N ALA A 164 8.34 19.17 18.74
CA ALA A 164 8.50 20.33 17.89
C ALA A 164 8.76 19.90 16.45
N ILE A 165 7.99 20.42 15.49
CA ILE A 165 8.09 20.07 14.07
C ILE A 165 8.20 21.35 13.25
N VAL A 166 9.14 21.35 12.29
CA VAL A 166 9.34 22.45 11.34
C VAL A 166 9.23 21.95 9.90
N LYS A 167 8.71 22.79 9.00
CA LYS A 167 8.54 22.45 7.57
C LYS A 167 9.88 22.29 6.86
N GLU A 168 10.79 23.20 7.15
CA GLU A 168 12.12 23.28 6.56
C GLU A 168 13.17 23.44 7.66
N PRO A 169 14.42 22.99 7.45
CA PRO A 169 15.48 23.25 8.40
C PRO A 169 15.80 24.75 8.46
N PRO A 170 16.35 25.25 9.58
CA PRO A 170 16.84 26.62 9.68
C PRO A 170 17.81 27.00 8.56
N SER A 171 17.89 28.29 8.25
CA SER A 171 18.66 28.82 7.12
C SER A 171 20.15 28.43 7.16
N GLU A 172 20.76 28.30 8.34
CA GLU A 172 22.14 27.86 8.54
C GLU A 172 22.40 26.41 8.08
N TYR A 173 21.33 25.61 7.90
CA TYR A 173 21.35 24.24 7.43
C TYR A 173 20.79 24.08 6.01
N TRP A 174 20.74 25.15 5.22
CA TRP A 174 20.26 25.12 3.83
C TRP A 174 20.95 24.06 2.96
N TRP A 175 22.20 23.72 3.28
CA TRP A 175 23.00 22.70 2.61
C TRP A 175 22.57 21.26 2.91
N SER A 176 21.73 21.05 3.92
CA SER A 176 21.34 19.73 4.44
C SER A 176 20.23 19.09 3.59
N THR A 177 20.57 18.79 2.34
CA THR A 177 19.67 18.26 1.32
C THR A 177 19.93 16.80 1.01
N ARG A 178 18.97 16.15 0.34
CA ARG A 178 19.13 14.77 -0.16
C ARG A 178 20.37 14.66 -1.05
N GLU A 179 20.55 15.61 -1.95
CA GLU A 179 21.64 15.65 -2.93
C GLU A 179 22.98 15.74 -2.22
N TYR A 180 23.10 16.63 -1.24
CA TYR A 180 24.30 16.78 -0.41
C TYR A 180 24.72 15.47 0.28
N TYR A 181 23.73 14.74 0.78
CA TYR A 181 23.92 13.45 1.43
C TYR A 181 24.20 12.30 0.44
N ALA A 182 23.74 12.41 -0.80
CA ALA A 182 23.95 11.40 -1.84
C ALA A 182 25.39 11.40 -2.39
N THR A 183 26.08 12.54 -2.40
CA THR A 183 27.41 12.67 -3.04
C THR A 183 28.59 12.14 -2.22
N GLY A 184 28.40 11.74 -0.96
CA GLY A 184 29.53 11.30 -0.14
C GLY A 184 29.19 10.79 1.26
N ILE A 185 30.24 10.55 2.04
CA ILE A 185 30.15 10.29 3.48
C ILE A 185 30.17 11.64 4.18
N ARG A 186 29.16 11.91 5.01
CA ARG A 186 29.00 13.15 5.76
C ARG A 186 28.88 12.79 7.24
N ALA A 187 29.56 13.51 8.12
CA ALA A 187 29.52 13.25 9.56
C ALA A 187 28.09 13.34 10.14
N MET A 188 27.26 14.22 9.56
CA MET A 188 25.87 14.42 9.94
C MET A 188 24.93 13.33 9.43
N ARG A 189 25.40 12.44 8.54
CA ARG A 189 24.57 11.38 7.93
C ARG A 189 24.75 10.05 8.65
N ILE A 190 23.66 9.60 9.27
CA ILE A 190 23.57 8.26 9.87
C ILE A 190 22.99 7.28 8.84
N LYS A 191 23.84 6.34 8.36
CA LYS A 191 23.44 5.27 7.42
C LYS A 191 23.23 3.91 8.09
N THR A 192 23.65 3.79 9.35
CA THR A 192 23.85 2.52 10.06
C THR A 192 22.71 2.19 11.02
N ALA A 193 21.58 2.91 10.96
CA ALA A 193 20.42 2.64 11.80
C ALA A 193 19.96 1.17 11.66
N PRO A 194 20.07 0.36 12.73
CA PRO A 194 19.73 -1.05 12.65
C PRO A 194 18.23 -1.24 12.44
N VAL A 195 17.86 -2.40 11.88
CA VAL A 195 16.46 -2.81 11.85
C VAL A 195 16.06 -3.13 13.29
N HIS A 196 14.99 -2.50 13.80
CA HIS A 196 14.56 -2.59 15.20
C HIS A 196 15.62 -2.10 16.20
N GLY A 197 16.25 -0.95 15.94
CA GLY A 197 17.12 -0.28 16.89
C GLY A 197 16.39 0.11 18.18
N SER A 198 17.04 -0.10 19.33
CA SER A 198 16.56 0.33 20.64
C SER A 198 16.58 1.85 20.77
N ALA A 199 15.85 2.39 21.76
CA ALA A 199 15.94 3.81 22.11
C ALA A 199 17.39 4.22 22.46
N ASP A 200 18.09 3.38 23.22
CA ASP A 200 19.49 3.60 23.61
C ASP A 200 20.41 3.73 22.40
N TRP A 201 20.19 2.94 21.35
CA TRP A 201 20.99 3.05 20.13
C TRP A 201 20.90 4.46 19.52
N TYR A 202 19.71 5.07 19.50
CA TYR A 202 19.56 6.44 19.01
C TYR A 202 20.24 7.45 19.94
N LEU A 203 20.13 7.27 21.26
CA LEU A 203 20.80 8.11 22.26
C LEU A 203 22.32 8.03 22.13
N GLU A 204 22.88 6.86 21.83
CA GLU A 204 24.33 6.65 21.72
C GLU A 204 24.90 7.06 20.35
N ASN A 205 24.12 6.96 19.27
CA ASN A 205 24.64 7.10 17.91
C ASN A 205 24.12 8.34 17.15
N VAL A 206 22.96 8.89 17.54
CA VAL A 206 22.34 10.05 16.86
C VAL A 206 22.45 11.31 17.72
N LEU A 207 22.23 11.21 19.03
CA LEU A 207 22.33 12.37 19.93
C LEU A 207 23.72 13.05 19.88
N PRO A 208 24.86 12.34 19.85
CA PRO A 208 26.16 13.00 19.78
C PRO A 208 26.36 13.79 18.48
N VAL A 209 25.77 13.31 17.37
CA VAL A 209 25.79 14.02 16.08
C VAL A 209 24.97 15.30 16.17
N LEU A 210 23.77 15.23 16.76
CA LEU A 210 22.92 16.40 17.00
C LEU A 210 23.64 17.43 17.88
N GLN A 211 24.29 17.00 18.96
CA GLN A 211 25.00 17.92 19.86
C GLN A 211 26.24 18.55 19.22
N SER A 212 26.91 17.84 18.30
CA SER A 212 28.13 18.32 17.65
C SER A 212 27.84 19.27 16.48
N TYR A 213 26.80 19.00 15.69
CA TYR A 213 26.52 19.71 14.44
C TYR A 213 25.22 20.52 14.46
N GLY A 214 24.39 20.34 15.48
CA GLY A 214 23.04 20.89 15.58
C GLY A 214 22.01 20.27 14.64
N ILE A 215 22.43 19.42 13.68
CA ILE A 215 21.57 18.70 12.75
C ILE A 215 22.08 17.27 12.49
N ALA A 216 21.16 16.32 12.37
CA ALA A 216 21.45 14.95 12.00
C ALA A 216 20.46 14.43 10.95
N ALA A 217 20.98 13.72 9.95
CA ALA A 217 20.21 13.13 8.86
C ALA A 217 20.29 11.62 8.88
N ILE A 218 19.16 10.94 9.08
CA ILE A 218 19.08 9.47 9.01
C ILE A 218 18.59 9.07 7.62
N ALA A 219 19.49 8.46 6.84
CA ALA A 219 19.25 8.19 5.42
C ALA A 219 19.98 6.92 4.93
N PRO A 220 19.26 5.83 4.57
CA PRO A 220 17.80 5.71 4.50
C PRO A 220 17.14 5.40 5.86
N PHE A 221 15.83 5.65 5.97
CA PHE A 221 15.04 5.35 7.16
C PHE A 221 13.71 4.65 6.81
N SER A 222 13.64 3.33 7.02
CA SER A 222 12.40 2.56 6.90
C SER A 222 12.18 1.76 8.17
N HIS A 223 11.23 2.19 8.98
CA HIS A 223 10.72 1.46 10.14
C HIS A 223 11.85 0.86 11.00
N ARG A 224 12.71 1.73 11.52
CA ARG A 224 13.97 1.33 12.17
C ARG A 224 13.88 1.30 13.69
N LEU A 225 12.81 1.80 14.31
CA LEU A 225 12.67 1.76 15.76
C LEU A 225 12.09 0.42 16.22
N ALA A 226 12.60 -0.11 17.34
CA ALA A 226 12.09 -1.33 17.96
C ALA A 226 10.61 -1.24 18.34
N PHE A 227 9.96 -2.39 18.55
CA PHE A 227 8.58 -2.47 19.08
C PHE A 227 8.53 -2.92 20.53
N ASP A 228 9.62 -3.50 21.02
CA ASP A 228 9.82 -3.96 22.37
C ASP A 228 10.61 -2.92 23.18
N LYS A 229 10.49 -2.98 24.50
CA LYS A 229 11.25 -2.17 25.45
C LYS A 229 11.21 -0.65 25.23
N LEU A 230 10.13 -0.15 24.61
CA LEU A 230 9.86 1.29 24.52
C LEU A 230 8.93 1.73 25.67
N PRO A 231 9.12 2.92 26.22
CA PRO A 231 8.18 3.52 27.17
C PRO A 231 6.74 3.57 26.60
N PRO A 232 5.70 3.35 27.43
CA PRO A 232 4.31 3.33 26.96
C PRO A 232 3.83 4.63 26.28
N ASP A 233 4.32 5.78 26.72
CA ASP A 233 4.04 7.10 26.15
C ASP A 233 4.61 7.23 24.73
N ILE A 234 5.80 6.67 24.46
CA ILE A 234 6.40 6.64 23.11
C ILE A 234 5.55 5.76 22.18
N GLN A 235 5.06 4.61 22.65
CA GLN A 235 4.17 3.77 21.83
C GLN A 235 2.85 4.48 21.56
N ARG A 236 2.26 5.13 22.57
CA ARG A 236 1.04 5.93 22.43
C ARG A 236 1.23 7.08 21.44
N LEU A 237 2.38 7.75 21.46
CA LEU A 237 2.74 8.77 20.48
C LEU A 237 2.76 8.19 19.05
N ARG A 238 3.39 7.03 18.84
CA ARG A 238 3.37 6.37 17.51
C ARG A 238 1.94 6.02 17.07
N CYS A 239 1.07 5.61 17.99
CA CYS A 239 -0.35 5.37 17.70
C CYS A 239 -1.08 6.67 17.30
N LYS A 240 -0.87 7.76 18.06
CA LYS A 240 -1.43 9.09 17.76
C LYS A 240 -0.99 9.57 16.38
N VAL A 241 0.29 9.44 16.04
CA VAL A 241 0.80 9.79 14.72
C VAL A 241 0.09 8.98 13.63
N ASN A 242 0.06 7.65 13.76
CA ASN A 242 -0.45 6.76 12.72
C ASN A 242 -1.95 6.91 12.43
N PHE A 243 -2.76 7.10 13.49
CA PHE A 243 -4.22 7.08 13.40
C PHE A 243 -4.87 8.47 13.40
N HIS A 244 -4.17 9.52 13.89
CA HIS A 244 -4.74 10.87 14.02
C HIS A 244 -3.95 11.95 13.29
N ALA A 245 -2.62 11.97 13.39
CA ALA A 245 -1.82 13.03 12.77
C ALA A 245 -1.64 12.83 11.24
N LEU A 246 -1.56 11.58 10.78
CA LEU A 246 -1.38 11.24 9.37
C LEU A 246 -2.72 11.17 8.60
N ILE A 247 -3.39 12.31 8.47
CA ILE A 247 -4.54 12.46 7.58
C ILE A 247 -4.08 12.83 6.16
N PHE A 248 -4.82 12.36 5.16
CA PHE A 248 -4.53 12.71 3.78
C PHE A 248 -4.97 14.14 3.45
N VAL A 249 -4.28 14.76 2.49
CA VAL A 249 -4.64 16.08 1.96
C VAL A 249 -6.09 16.14 1.47
N PRO A 250 -6.74 17.33 1.49
CA PRO A 250 -8.17 17.46 1.20
C PRO A 250 -8.62 16.84 -0.12
N HIS A 251 -7.86 16.99 -1.20
CA HIS A 251 -8.25 16.48 -2.51
C HIS A 251 -8.31 14.94 -2.58
N ILE A 252 -7.49 14.22 -1.79
CA ILE A 252 -7.56 12.76 -1.67
C ILE A 252 -8.82 12.35 -0.90
N ARG A 253 -9.13 13.05 0.19
CA ARG A 253 -10.32 12.79 1.02
C ARG A 253 -11.61 13.03 0.24
N VAL A 254 -11.73 14.19 -0.42
CA VAL A 254 -12.88 14.55 -1.26
C VAL A 254 -13.11 13.53 -2.38
N LEU A 255 -12.05 13.10 -3.06
CA LEU A 255 -12.14 12.04 -4.06
C LEU A 255 -12.60 10.73 -3.41
N GLY A 256 -11.99 10.33 -2.29
CA GLY A 256 -12.35 9.14 -1.53
C GLY A 256 -13.83 9.12 -1.12
N ASP A 257 -14.34 10.22 -0.56
CA ASP A 257 -15.75 10.38 -0.18
C ASP A 257 -16.67 10.26 -1.39
N THR A 258 -16.30 10.91 -2.51
CA THR A 258 -17.03 10.81 -3.77
C THR A 258 -17.14 9.37 -4.27
N LEU A 259 -16.02 8.62 -4.22
CA LEU A 259 -15.99 7.20 -4.59
C LEU A 259 -16.87 6.35 -3.67
N VAL A 260 -16.79 6.57 -2.36
CA VAL A 260 -17.62 5.88 -1.36
C VAL A 260 -19.09 6.15 -1.59
N ASN A 261 -19.47 7.41 -1.83
CA ASN A 261 -20.86 7.79 -2.09
C ASN A 261 -21.41 7.06 -3.33
N ARG A 262 -20.63 6.98 -4.41
CA ARG A 262 -21.03 6.25 -5.64
C ARG A 262 -21.12 4.73 -5.43
N LEU A 263 -20.29 4.17 -4.55
CA LEU A 263 -20.37 2.75 -4.18
C LEU A 263 -21.62 2.45 -3.34
N ARG A 264 -21.98 3.37 -2.43
CA ARG A 264 -23.17 3.23 -1.56
C ARG A 264 -24.48 3.56 -2.28
N HIS A 265 -24.47 4.48 -3.25
CA HIS A 265 -25.66 4.99 -3.95
C HIS A 265 -25.49 4.95 -5.48
N PRO A 266 -25.49 3.75 -6.09
CA PRO A 266 -25.20 3.58 -7.52
C PRO A 266 -26.28 4.15 -8.45
N PHE A 267 -27.51 4.36 -7.96
CA PHE A 267 -28.67 4.78 -8.76
C PHE A 267 -28.86 6.30 -8.85
N GLU A 268 -28.08 7.11 -8.12
CA GLU A 268 -28.11 8.58 -8.27
C GLU A 268 -27.27 9.09 -9.46
N LYS A 269 -26.89 8.21 -10.40
CA LYS A 269 -26.12 8.58 -11.60
C LYS A 269 -26.91 9.30 -12.71
N PHE A 270 -28.13 9.80 -12.46
CA PHE A 270 -28.95 10.45 -13.51
C PHE A 270 -29.73 11.71 -13.08
N HIS A 271 -29.19 12.58 -12.22
CA HIS A 271 -29.71 13.95 -12.10
C HIS A 271 -28.60 15.01 -12.16
N THR A 272 -27.94 15.10 -13.31
CA THR A 272 -27.29 16.34 -13.76
C THR A 272 -27.74 16.67 -15.17
N SER A 273 -29.00 17.10 -15.28
CA SER A 273 -29.47 18.03 -16.31
C SER A 273 -30.80 18.63 -15.88
N GLY A 274 -30.78 19.94 -15.57
CA GLY A 274 -31.95 20.81 -15.68
C GLY A 274 -32.92 20.84 -14.50
N THR A 275 -33.04 22.04 -13.94
CA THR A 275 -34.18 22.58 -13.17
C THR A 275 -34.31 22.13 -11.71
N GLY A 276 -34.23 23.12 -10.81
CA GLY A 276 -34.44 22.94 -9.39
C GLY A 276 -35.89 22.64 -9.07
N PHE A 277 -36.10 21.57 -8.31
CA PHE A 277 -37.21 21.44 -7.38
C PHE A 277 -36.67 20.74 -6.14
N LEU A 278 -36.47 21.53 -5.09
CA LEU A 278 -36.32 21.03 -3.73
C LEU A 278 -37.61 20.30 -3.37
N LYS A 279 -37.54 19.00 -3.13
CA LYS A 279 -38.56 18.29 -2.37
C LYS A 279 -37.92 17.86 -1.06
N GLU A 280 -38.03 18.73 -0.08
CA GLU A 280 -37.87 18.36 1.33
C GLU A 280 -38.81 17.19 1.62
N ARG A 281 -38.24 16.10 2.12
CA ARG A 281 -39.00 15.08 2.83
C ARG A 281 -38.23 14.76 4.11
N MET A 282 -38.56 15.50 5.16
CA MET A 282 -38.19 15.15 6.52
C MET A 282 -39.18 14.13 7.09
N ASN A 283 -38.61 13.14 7.78
CA ASN A 283 -39.16 12.29 8.83
C ASN A 283 -40.23 11.25 8.42
N ASP A 284 -39.81 9.98 8.30
CA ASP A 284 -39.91 9.03 9.43
C ASP A 284 -39.31 7.65 9.09
N THR A 285 -38.46 7.16 10.02
CA THR A 285 -38.16 5.77 10.39
C THR A 285 -37.59 4.77 9.36
N GLU A 286 -36.46 4.18 9.75
CA GLU A 286 -35.60 3.19 9.07
C GLU A 286 -34.74 3.73 7.93
N SER A 287 -33.42 3.65 8.11
CA SER A 287 -32.46 3.96 7.04
C SER A 287 -32.80 3.12 5.81
N GLU A 288 -33.30 3.74 4.74
CA GLU A 288 -33.15 3.18 3.40
C GLU A 288 -31.66 2.93 3.19
N GLY A 289 -31.25 1.69 3.43
CA GLY A 289 -29.87 1.40 3.84
C GLY A 289 -28.89 1.70 2.72
N SER A 290 -27.93 2.59 2.98
CA SER A 290 -26.80 2.84 2.09
C SER A 290 -26.19 1.49 1.65
N GLY A 291 -25.94 1.31 0.35
CA GLY A 291 -25.47 0.04 -0.19
C GLY A 291 -24.17 -0.42 0.47
N LYS A 292 -24.11 -1.69 0.89
CA LYS A 292 -22.89 -2.29 1.44
C LYS A 292 -21.91 -2.67 0.33
N PHE A 293 -20.62 -2.49 0.57
CA PHE A 293 -19.59 -2.90 -0.38
C PHE A 293 -18.36 -3.48 0.32
N VAL A 294 -17.63 -4.31 -0.44
CA VAL A 294 -16.37 -4.91 0.01
C VAL A 294 -15.23 -4.22 -0.72
N VAL A 295 -14.15 -3.89 0.00
CA VAL A 295 -12.89 -3.53 -0.64
C VAL A 295 -11.99 -4.76 -0.70
N LEU A 296 -11.62 -5.12 -1.94
CA LEU A 296 -10.65 -6.17 -2.22
C LEU A 296 -9.31 -5.53 -2.59
N HIS A 297 -8.34 -5.64 -1.68
CA HIS A 297 -6.94 -5.31 -1.98
C HIS A 297 -6.25 -6.50 -2.65
N LEU A 298 -6.15 -6.48 -3.96
CA LEU A 298 -5.75 -7.64 -4.74
C LEU A 298 -4.23 -7.90 -4.69
N ARG A 299 -3.40 -6.85 -4.57
CA ARG A 299 -1.92 -6.90 -4.56
C ARG A 299 -1.35 -8.00 -5.47
N PHE A 300 -1.84 -8.07 -6.70
CA PHE A 300 -1.42 -9.01 -7.73
C PHE A 300 -0.74 -8.25 -8.88
N ASP A 301 0.12 -7.31 -8.50
CA ASP A 301 0.92 -6.51 -9.41
C ASP A 301 2.14 -7.31 -9.88
N LYS A 302 2.77 -6.87 -10.98
CA LYS A 302 3.92 -7.59 -11.58
C LYS A 302 5.10 -7.72 -10.62
N ASP A 303 5.35 -6.71 -9.79
CA ASP A 303 6.38 -6.75 -8.76
C ASP A 303 6.07 -7.77 -7.67
N MET A 304 4.83 -7.84 -7.20
CA MET A 304 4.43 -8.86 -6.21
C MET A 304 4.49 -10.28 -6.80
N ALA A 305 3.97 -10.46 -8.02
CA ALA A 305 4.01 -11.74 -8.72
C ALA A 305 5.47 -12.19 -8.91
N ALA A 306 6.34 -11.29 -9.35
CA ALA A 306 7.76 -11.56 -9.49
C ALA A 306 8.43 -11.87 -8.15
N HIS A 307 8.24 -11.05 -7.11
CA HIS A 307 8.87 -11.24 -5.80
C HIS A 307 8.48 -12.56 -5.14
N SER A 308 7.23 -13.00 -5.29
CA SER A 308 6.73 -14.23 -4.67
C SER A 308 7.41 -15.52 -5.17
N SER A 309 7.95 -15.50 -6.40
CA SER A 309 8.49 -16.68 -7.09
C SER A 309 7.50 -17.84 -7.29
N CYS A 310 6.20 -17.61 -7.09
CA CYS A 310 5.17 -18.64 -7.24
C CYS A 310 4.78 -18.87 -8.70
N ASP A 311 4.17 -20.02 -8.97
CA ASP A 311 3.54 -20.35 -10.24
C ASP A 311 2.07 -19.92 -10.25
N PHE A 312 1.73 -19.09 -11.23
CA PHE A 312 0.39 -18.56 -11.43
C PHE A 312 -0.31 -19.10 -12.70
N GLY A 313 0.19 -20.21 -13.25
CA GLY A 313 -0.43 -20.96 -14.34
C GLY A 313 0.04 -20.58 -15.75
N GLY A 314 0.89 -19.56 -15.92
CA GLY A 314 1.37 -19.12 -17.24
C GLY A 314 2.54 -19.94 -17.81
N GLY A 315 2.90 -21.06 -17.18
CA GLY A 315 3.88 -22.01 -17.68
C GLY A 315 5.33 -21.48 -17.73
N LYS A 316 6.14 -22.03 -18.64
CA LYS A 316 7.58 -21.67 -18.75
C LYS A 316 7.78 -20.21 -19.15
N ALA A 317 6.94 -19.67 -20.03
CA ALA A 317 7.04 -18.30 -20.50
C ALA A 317 6.87 -17.28 -19.35
N GLU A 318 5.82 -17.45 -18.54
CA GLU A 318 5.57 -16.61 -17.37
C GLU A 318 6.71 -16.68 -16.35
N ARG A 319 7.17 -17.90 -16.03
CA ARG A 319 8.27 -18.09 -15.07
C ARG A 319 9.55 -17.36 -15.50
N LEU A 320 9.90 -17.45 -16.78
CA LEU A 320 11.06 -16.74 -17.35
C LEU A 320 10.86 -15.22 -17.35
N ALA A 321 9.67 -14.74 -17.70
CA ALA A 321 9.37 -13.32 -17.71
C ALA A 321 9.46 -12.69 -16.31
N LEU A 322 8.89 -13.36 -15.30
CA LEU A 322 8.96 -12.93 -13.90
C LEU A 322 10.39 -13.01 -13.35
N ALA A 323 11.16 -14.05 -13.71
CA ALA A 323 12.57 -14.16 -13.33
C ALA A 323 13.42 -13.02 -13.92
N LYS A 324 13.23 -12.70 -15.20
CA LYS A 324 13.89 -11.56 -15.84
C LYS A 324 13.51 -10.23 -15.18
N TYR A 325 12.23 -10.06 -14.86
CA TYR A 325 11.76 -8.87 -14.15
C TYR A 325 12.41 -8.73 -12.76
N ARG A 326 12.55 -9.84 -12.01
CA ARG A 326 13.25 -9.83 -10.71
C ARG A 326 14.70 -9.34 -10.84
N GLN A 327 15.42 -9.84 -11.84
CA GLN A 327 16.82 -9.48 -12.08
C GLN A 327 16.98 -7.98 -12.37
N VAL A 328 16.13 -7.43 -13.24
CA VAL A 328 16.18 -6.02 -13.64
C VAL A 328 15.78 -5.11 -12.49
N LEU A 329 14.62 -5.37 -11.85
CA LEU A 329 14.05 -4.43 -10.88
C LEU A 329 14.87 -4.34 -9.58
N TRP A 330 15.36 -5.47 -9.08
CA TRP A 330 16.13 -5.50 -7.82
C TRP A 330 17.63 -5.62 -8.02
N GLN A 331 18.13 -5.54 -9.26
CA GLN A 331 19.55 -5.68 -9.60
C GLN A 331 20.16 -6.98 -9.02
N GLY A 332 19.40 -8.08 -9.11
CA GLY A 332 19.80 -9.39 -8.58
C GLY A 332 19.66 -9.57 -7.06
N ARG A 333 19.25 -8.56 -6.29
CA ARG A 333 19.07 -8.69 -4.82
C ARG A 333 17.94 -9.62 -4.41
N VAL A 334 16.94 -9.81 -5.28
CA VAL A 334 15.85 -10.78 -5.08
C VAL A 334 16.16 -12.02 -5.92
N LEU A 335 16.67 -13.05 -5.24
CA LEU A 335 16.99 -14.34 -5.84
C LEU A 335 15.74 -15.15 -6.14
N ASN A 336 15.88 -16.12 -7.05
CA ASN A 336 14.85 -17.15 -7.22
C ASN A 336 14.73 -17.96 -5.93
N SER A 337 13.48 -18.25 -5.54
CA SER A 337 13.22 -19.14 -4.42
C SER A 337 13.83 -20.52 -4.65
N GLN A 338 14.44 -21.08 -3.61
CA GLN A 338 14.89 -22.48 -3.58
C GLN A 338 13.73 -23.46 -3.31
N PHE A 339 12.59 -22.95 -2.84
CA PHE A 339 11.37 -23.72 -2.58
C PHE A 339 10.56 -23.92 -3.86
N THR A 340 9.92 -25.09 -3.97
CA THR A 340 8.92 -25.37 -5.03
C THR A 340 7.65 -24.53 -4.84
N ASP A 341 6.82 -24.42 -5.88
CA ASP A 341 5.54 -23.71 -5.79
C ASP A 341 4.63 -24.30 -4.70
N GLU A 342 4.60 -25.63 -4.58
CA GLU A 342 3.81 -26.33 -3.57
C GLU A 342 4.27 -25.96 -2.16
N ALA A 343 5.60 -25.89 -1.94
CA ALA A 343 6.16 -25.49 -0.64
C ALA A 343 5.84 -24.03 -0.32
N LEU A 344 5.95 -23.12 -1.30
CA LEU A 344 5.61 -21.71 -1.13
C LEU A 344 4.13 -21.51 -0.80
N ARG A 345 3.23 -22.24 -1.48
CA ARG A 345 1.79 -22.23 -1.22
C ARG A 345 1.45 -22.79 0.17
N LYS A 346 2.04 -23.92 0.56
CA LYS A 346 1.87 -24.49 1.91
C LYS A 346 2.33 -23.55 3.01
N GLN A 347 3.36 -22.73 2.76
CA GLN A 347 3.82 -21.69 3.68
C GLN A 347 2.97 -20.40 3.65
N GLY A 348 1.96 -20.32 2.77
CA GLY A 348 1.12 -19.13 2.59
C GLY A 348 1.86 -17.93 2.01
N ARG A 349 2.96 -18.15 1.29
CA ARG A 349 3.83 -17.09 0.72
C ARG A 349 3.36 -16.58 -0.64
N CYS A 350 2.50 -17.34 -1.33
CA CYS A 350 1.97 -16.96 -2.63
C CYS A 350 0.76 -16.03 -2.47
N PRO A 351 0.71 -14.90 -3.19
CA PRO A 351 -0.51 -14.11 -3.29
C PRO A 351 -1.60 -14.93 -4.01
N LEU A 352 -2.85 -14.74 -3.62
CA LEU A 352 -3.99 -15.33 -4.34
C LEU A 352 -4.16 -14.62 -5.68
N THR A 353 -4.36 -15.40 -6.74
CA THR A 353 -4.80 -14.90 -8.05
C THR A 353 -6.23 -14.36 -7.97
N PRO A 354 -6.67 -13.54 -8.95
CA PRO A 354 -8.07 -13.08 -9.01
C PRO A 354 -9.10 -14.22 -8.99
N GLU A 355 -8.80 -15.36 -9.61
CA GLU A 355 -9.62 -16.57 -9.57
C GLU A 355 -9.73 -17.12 -8.13
N GLU A 356 -8.59 -17.33 -7.47
CA GLU A 356 -8.53 -17.92 -6.13
C GLU A 356 -9.20 -17.04 -5.07
N ILE A 357 -8.98 -15.71 -5.10
CA ILE A 357 -9.66 -14.79 -4.18
C ILE A 357 -11.16 -14.69 -4.48
N GLY A 358 -11.57 -14.80 -5.74
CA GLY A 358 -12.97 -14.90 -6.13
C GLY A 358 -13.65 -16.14 -5.55
N LEU A 359 -12.99 -17.29 -5.64
CA LEU A 359 -13.46 -18.54 -5.04
C LEU A 359 -13.56 -18.45 -3.51
N LEU A 360 -12.56 -17.84 -2.86
CA LEU A 360 -12.60 -17.57 -1.42
C LEU A 360 -13.82 -16.72 -1.03
N LEU A 361 -14.06 -15.62 -1.74
CA LEU A 361 -15.22 -14.75 -1.49
C LEU A 361 -16.54 -15.51 -1.70
N ALA A 362 -16.64 -16.28 -2.77
CA ALA A 362 -17.82 -17.09 -3.05
C ALA A 362 -18.10 -18.11 -1.94
N ALA A 363 -17.07 -18.80 -1.44
CA ALA A 363 -17.18 -19.77 -0.36
C ALA A 363 -17.55 -19.13 0.99
N LEU A 364 -17.06 -17.92 1.27
CA LEU A 364 -17.43 -17.14 2.46
C LEU A 364 -18.91 -16.72 2.47
N GLY A 365 -19.59 -16.72 1.32
CA GLY A 365 -21.01 -16.40 1.20
C GLY A 365 -21.30 -15.06 0.54
N PHE A 366 -20.31 -14.39 -0.04
CA PHE A 366 -20.57 -13.26 -0.93
C PHE A 366 -21.32 -13.76 -2.17
N SER A 367 -22.25 -12.98 -2.69
CA SER A 367 -23.06 -13.33 -3.88
C SER A 367 -22.67 -12.50 -5.11
N ASN A 368 -23.18 -12.82 -6.29
CA ASN A 368 -22.96 -12.05 -7.52
C ASN A 368 -23.50 -10.60 -7.44
N SER A 369 -24.42 -10.31 -6.51
CA SER A 369 -24.91 -8.95 -6.25
C SER A 369 -24.01 -8.16 -5.29
N THR A 370 -22.88 -8.73 -4.85
CA THR A 370 -21.92 -8.04 -3.97
C THR A 370 -21.16 -7.01 -4.78
N ARG A 371 -21.20 -5.75 -4.34
CA ARG A 371 -20.36 -4.68 -4.90
C ARG A 371 -18.94 -4.80 -4.36
N LEU A 372 -17.98 -4.89 -5.26
CA LEU A 372 -16.55 -4.94 -4.94
C LEU A 372 -15.86 -3.67 -5.42
N TYR A 373 -15.10 -3.02 -4.56
CA TYR A 373 -14.11 -2.03 -4.95
C TYR A 373 -12.73 -2.69 -5.00
N LEU A 374 -12.10 -2.69 -6.17
CA LEU A 374 -10.80 -3.30 -6.41
C LEU A 374 -9.67 -2.29 -6.12
N ALA A 375 -9.12 -2.37 -4.92
CA ALA A 375 -7.92 -1.65 -4.53
C ALA A 375 -6.67 -2.35 -5.11
N SER A 376 -6.19 -1.84 -6.24
CA SER A 376 -5.00 -2.37 -6.93
C SER A 376 -4.35 -1.29 -7.79
N HIS A 377 -3.08 -1.48 -8.11
CA HIS A 377 -2.39 -0.66 -9.11
C HIS A 377 -2.62 -1.25 -10.51
N LYS A 378 -1.70 -2.07 -11.01
CA LYS A 378 -1.81 -2.72 -12.32
C LYS A 378 -1.77 -4.22 -12.10
N VAL A 379 -2.94 -4.85 -12.18
CA VAL A 379 -3.06 -6.30 -12.07
C VAL A 379 -2.23 -6.95 -13.18
N TYR A 380 -1.26 -7.75 -12.77
CA TYR A 380 -0.45 -8.55 -13.69
C TYR A 380 -1.38 -9.47 -14.49
N GLY A 381 -1.15 -9.59 -15.80
CA GLY A 381 -2.04 -10.31 -16.73
C GLY A 381 -3.38 -9.63 -17.05
N GLY A 382 -3.64 -8.44 -16.50
CA GLY A 382 -4.74 -7.55 -16.89
C GLY A 382 -6.14 -8.17 -16.79
N GLU A 383 -7.03 -7.70 -17.66
CA GLU A 383 -8.44 -8.12 -17.73
C GLU A 383 -8.61 -9.64 -17.88
N ALA A 384 -7.71 -10.28 -18.60
CA ALA A 384 -7.79 -11.70 -18.86
C ALA A 384 -7.62 -12.52 -17.56
N ARG A 385 -6.77 -12.08 -16.62
CA ARG A 385 -6.71 -12.67 -15.26
C ARG A 385 -7.85 -12.22 -14.34
N ILE A 386 -8.38 -11.01 -14.50
CA ILE A 386 -9.51 -10.51 -13.71
C ILE A 386 -10.84 -11.19 -14.11
N SER A 387 -10.93 -11.73 -15.32
CA SER A 387 -12.17 -12.29 -15.89
C SER A 387 -12.89 -13.30 -14.99
N ALA A 388 -12.16 -14.21 -14.33
CA ALA A 388 -12.76 -15.19 -13.42
C ALA A 388 -13.41 -14.53 -12.20
N LEU A 389 -12.78 -13.49 -11.64
CA LEU A 389 -13.34 -12.70 -10.54
C LEU A 389 -14.62 -11.99 -11.00
N LYS A 390 -14.60 -11.33 -12.17
CA LYS A 390 -15.76 -10.62 -12.74
C LYS A 390 -16.93 -11.55 -13.09
N LYS A 391 -16.66 -12.81 -13.45
CA LYS A 391 -17.72 -13.83 -13.64
C LYS A 391 -18.45 -14.15 -12.34
N LEU A 392 -17.71 -14.27 -11.23
CA LEU A 392 -18.29 -14.52 -9.91
C LEU A 392 -18.96 -13.27 -9.32
N PHE A 393 -18.41 -12.09 -9.61
CA PHE A 393 -18.82 -10.80 -9.07
C PHE A 393 -18.85 -9.75 -10.20
N PRO A 394 -19.99 -9.58 -10.89
CA PRO A 394 -20.10 -8.62 -11.99
C PRO A 394 -20.00 -7.15 -11.55
N LEU A 395 -20.33 -6.83 -10.29
CA LEU A 395 -20.32 -5.47 -9.75
C LEU A 395 -18.94 -5.09 -9.18
N VAL A 396 -17.90 -5.21 -10.00
CA VAL A 396 -16.52 -4.83 -9.64
C VAL A 396 -16.20 -3.46 -10.21
N ASP A 397 -15.98 -2.52 -9.30
CA ASP A 397 -15.57 -1.15 -9.59
C ASP A 397 -14.14 -0.90 -9.10
N HIS A 398 -13.54 0.19 -9.57
CA HIS A 398 -12.25 0.69 -9.12
C HIS A 398 -12.23 2.21 -9.29
N LYS A 399 -11.27 2.89 -8.66
CA LYS A 399 -11.13 4.37 -8.75
C LYS A 399 -11.31 4.93 -10.16
N LYS A 400 -10.75 4.27 -11.19
CA LYS A 400 -10.84 4.72 -12.59
C LYS A 400 -12.22 4.52 -13.24
N SER A 401 -13.04 3.58 -12.78
CA SER A 401 -14.43 3.41 -13.28
C SER A 401 -15.42 4.30 -12.55
N LEU A 402 -15.07 4.71 -11.34
CA LEU A 402 -15.96 5.47 -10.48
C LEU A 402 -15.75 6.98 -10.56
N ALA A 403 -14.53 7.46 -10.84
CA ALA A 403 -14.20 8.88 -10.93
C ALA A 403 -14.16 9.40 -12.37
N SER A 404 -14.48 10.68 -12.55
CA SER A 404 -14.26 11.38 -13.82
C SER A 404 -12.76 11.66 -14.03
N ALA A 405 -12.38 12.01 -15.26
CA ALA A 405 -11.01 12.41 -15.56
C ALA A 405 -10.58 13.65 -14.76
N GLU A 406 -11.49 14.62 -14.57
CA GLU A 406 -11.25 15.85 -13.80
C GLU A 406 -11.01 15.57 -12.32
N GLU A 407 -11.81 14.67 -11.73
CA GLU A 407 -11.66 14.24 -10.34
C GLU A 407 -10.34 13.49 -10.11
N LEU A 408 -9.91 12.68 -11.10
CA LEU A 408 -8.65 11.94 -11.05
C LEU A 408 -7.43 12.80 -11.32
N ALA A 409 -7.54 13.94 -12.01
CA ALA A 409 -6.41 14.72 -12.49
C ALA A 409 -5.41 15.12 -11.38
N LYS A 410 -5.88 15.28 -10.14
CA LYS A 410 -5.03 15.64 -8.98
C LYS A 410 -4.19 14.48 -8.43
N VAL A 411 -4.59 13.24 -8.71
CA VAL A 411 -3.93 12.03 -8.20
C VAL A 411 -3.36 11.14 -9.30
N ASP A 412 -3.75 11.34 -10.56
CA ASP A 412 -3.32 10.50 -11.67
C ASP A 412 -1.80 10.63 -11.92
N GLY A 413 -1.19 9.53 -12.35
CA GLY A 413 0.27 9.44 -12.50
C GLY A 413 1.06 9.36 -11.19
N LYS A 414 0.44 9.61 -10.02
CA LYS A 414 1.08 9.53 -8.71
C LYS A 414 0.63 8.27 -7.95
N ALA A 415 1.44 7.21 -8.00
CA ALA A 415 1.16 5.92 -7.37
C ALA A 415 0.84 6.00 -5.85
N SER A 416 1.54 6.86 -5.12
CA SER A 416 1.34 7.11 -3.69
C SER A 416 -0.02 7.76 -3.42
N LEU A 417 -0.43 8.75 -4.22
CA LEU A 417 -1.75 9.39 -4.06
C LEU A 417 -2.88 8.43 -4.43
N LEU A 418 -2.70 7.65 -5.51
CA LEU A 418 -3.64 6.59 -5.88
C LEU A 418 -3.79 5.53 -4.78
N ALA A 419 -2.67 5.14 -4.14
CA ALA A 419 -2.70 4.22 -3.00
C ALA A 419 -3.34 4.84 -1.75
N ALA A 420 -3.19 6.15 -1.55
CA ALA A 420 -3.86 6.88 -0.47
C ALA A 420 -5.38 6.92 -0.66
N VAL A 421 -5.87 7.14 -1.89
CA VAL A 421 -7.30 7.02 -2.23
C VAL A 421 -7.80 5.60 -1.93
N ASP A 422 -7.09 4.58 -2.40
CA ASP A 422 -7.47 3.18 -2.13
C ASP A 422 -7.49 2.89 -0.62
N TYR A 423 -6.54 3.43 0.15
CA TYR A 423 -6.51 3.30 1.62
C TYR A 423 -7.72 3.97 2.27
N TYR A 424 -8.07 5.19 1.83
CA TYR A 424 -9.23 5.92 2.34
C TYR A 424 -10.53 5.15 2.10
N VAL A 425 -10.78 4.72 0.86
CA VAL A 425 -11.97 3.93 0.51
C VAL A 425 -12.01 2.60 1.28
N SER A 426 -10.84 1.98 1.49
CA SER A 426 -10.72 0.75 2.29
C SER A 426 -11.17 0.93 3.74
N LEU A 427 -10.87 2.08 4.37
CA LEU A 427 -11.32 2.38 5.73
C LEU A 427 -12.84 2.55 5.81
N GLN A 428 -13.44 3.16 4.80
CA GLN A 428 -14.89 3.44 4.75
C GLN A 428 -15.74 2.23 4.35
N SER A 429 -15.13 1.13 3.93
CA SER A 429 -15.83 -0.09 3.52
C SER A 429 -16.45 -0.88 4.68
N ASP A 430 -17.56 -1.58 4.40
CA ASP A 430 -18.20 -2.50 5.34
C ASP A 430 -17.28 -3.69 5.65
N ILE A 431 -16.60 -4.22 4.63
CA ILE A 431 -15.66 -5.34 4.76
C ILE A 431 -14.42 -5.06 3.92
N PHE A 432 -13.25 -5.20 4.55
CA PHE A 432 -11.97 -5.22 3.86
C PHE A 432 -11.38 -6.63 3.81
N ILE A 433 -10.81 -7.01 2.66
CA ILE A 433 -10.08 -8.27 2.47
C ILE A 433 -8.89 -8.03 1.53
N SER A 434 -7.79 -8.75 1.76
CA SER A 434 -6.58 -8.67 0.93
C SER A 434 -6.18 -10.03 0.40
N ALA A 435 -5.91 -10.15 -0.89
CA ALA A 435 -5.46 -11.39 -1.53
C ALA A 435 -4.00 -11.75 -1.20
N SER A 436 -3.26 -10.86 -0.55
CA SER A 436 -1.88 -11.09 -0.11
C SER A 436 -1.57 -10.35 1.19
N PRO A 437 -0.75 -10.91 2.09
CA PRO A 437 -0.15 -10.16 3.18
C PRO A 437 0.91 -9.20 2.63
N GLY A 438 0.84 -7.92 3.00
CA GLY A 438 1.76 -6.88 2.56
C GLY A 438 1.57 -5.59 3.35
N ASN A 439 2.29 -4.53 2.99
CA ASN A 439 2.33 -3.29 3.79
C ASN A 439 0.96 -2.62 3.92
N MET A 440 0.22 -2.47 2.81
CA MET A 440 -1.14 -1.92 2.85
C MET A 440 -2.12 -2.81 3.62
N HIS A 441 -2.02 -4.14 3.46
CA HIS A 441 -2.80 -5.09 4.24
C HIS A 441 -2.57 -4.91 5.74
N ASN A 442 -1.31 -4.87 6.17
CA ASN A 442 -0.96 -4.74 7.59
C ASN A 442 -1.44 -3.40 8.17
N ALA A 443 -1.24 -2.30 7.43
CA ALA A 443 -1.67 -0.98 7.84
C ALA A 443 -3.21 -0.87 7.96
N LEU A 444 -3.97 -1.45 7.01
CA LEU A 444 -5.44 -1.46 7.08
C LEU A 444 -5.98 -2.44 8.11
N VAL A 445 -5.35 -3.61 8.30
CA VAL A 445 -5.73 -4.53 9.38
C VAL A 445 -5.61 -3.85 10.74
N GLY A 446 -4.50 -3.14 10.99
CA GLY A 446 -4.33 -2.41 12.25
C GLY A 446 -5.31 -1.25 12.39
N HIS A 447 -5.45 -0.41 11.37
CA HIS A 447 -6.35 0.74 11.45
C HIS A 447 -7.83 0.34 11.57
N ARG A 448 -8.26 -0.69 10.84
CA ARG A 448 -9.62 -1.22 10.99
C ARG A 448 -9.83 -1.88 12.34
N ALA A 449 -8.83 -2.57 12.90
CA ALA A 449 -8.91 -3.11 14.26
C ALA A 449 -9.01 -2.01 15.32
N TYR A 450 -8.25 -0.92 15.17
CA TYR A 450 -8.32 0.28 16.02
C TYR A 450 -9.72 0.90 16.07
N LEU A 451 -10.45 0.86 14.95
CA LEU A 451 -11.82 1.38 14.80
C LEU A 451 -12.91 0.31 15.01
N ASN A 452 -12.56 -0.91 15.44
CA ASN A 452 -13.47 -2.05 15.56
C ASN A 452 -14.26 -2.38 14.26
N LEU A 453 -13.62 -2.27 13.10
CA LEU A 453 -14.20 -2.51 11.77
C LEU A 453 -13.90 -3.91 11.23
N LYS A 454 -14.88 -4.51 10.55
CA LYS A 454 -14.81 -5.88 10.02
C LYS A 454 -13.72 -6.02 8.96
N THR A 455 -12.81 -6.98 9.15
CA THR A 455 -11.69 -7.24 8.25
C THR A 455 -11.45 -8.73 8.11
N ILE A 456 -11.67 -9.26 6.91
CA ILE A 456 -11.42 -10.68 6.64
C ILE A 456 -9.94 -10.85 6.32
N ARG A 457 -9.25 -11.68 7.11
CA ARG A 457 -7.83 -12.01 6.90
C ARG A 457 -7.73 -13.42 6.32
N PRO A 458 -7.43 -13.58 5.02
CA PRO A 458 -7.28 -14.90 4.44
C PRO A 458 -6.30 -15.79 5.21
N ASN A 459 -6.66 -17.04 5.40
CA ASN A 459 -5.78 -18.05 5.98
C ASN A 459 -4.92 -18.69 4.88
N MET A 460 -3.90 -17.97 4.44
CA MET A 460 -3.07 -18.35 3.28
C MET A 460 -2.42 -19.73 3.41
N VAL A 461 -2.01 -20.11 4.63
CA VAL A 461 -1.41 -21.41 4.95
C VAL A 461 -2.41 -22.55 4.75
N MET A 462 -3.67 -22.33 5.12
CA MET A 462 -4.74 -23.31 4.92
C MET A 462 -5.23 -23.33 3.47
N LEU A 463 -5.34 -22.17 2.82
CA LEU A 463 -5.82 -22.05 1.44
C LEU A 463 -4.85 -22.67 0.42
N GLY A 464 -3.54 -22.60 0.68
CA GLY A 464 -2.51 -23.16 -0.21
C GLY A 464 -2.77 -24.63 -0.57
N PRO A 465 -2.85 -25.55 0.41
CA PRO A 465 -3.22 -26.94 0.20
C PRO A 465 -4.55 -27.14 -0.54
N LEU A 466 -5.58 -26.34 -0.23
CA LEU A 466 -6.89 -26.47 -0.90
C LEU A 466 -6.79 -26.20 -2.40
N PHE A 467 -6.07 -25.15 -2.81
CA PHE A 467 -5.86 -24.84 -4.22
C PHE A 467 -4.85 -25.77 -4.91
N LEU A 468 -4.01 -26.47 -4.17
CA LEU A 468 -3.15 -27.52 -4.75
C LEU A 468 -3.92 -28.80 -5.08
N ASN A 469 -5.05 -29.06 -4.40
CA ASN A 469 -5.88 -30.23 -4.66
C ASN A 469 -6.75 -30.01 -5.91
N LYS A 470 -6.40 -30.69 -7.01
CA LYS A 470 -7.12 -30.60 -8.29
C LYS A 470 -8.47 -31.33 -8.30
N SER A 471 -8.70 -32.23 -7.35
CA SER A 471 -9.92 -33.01 -7.18
C SER A 471 -10.81 -32.46 -6.06
N MET A 472 -10.57 -31.21 -5.64
CA MET A 472 -11.32 -30.55 -4.57
C MET A 472 -12.76 -30.28 -5.03
N GLU A 473 -13.72 -30.81 -4.28
CA GLU A 473 -15.15 -30.58 -4.51
C GLU A 473 -15.65 -29.34 -3.74
N TRP A 474 -16.69 -28.69 -4.26
CA TRP A 474 -17.20 -27.43 -3.70
C TRP A 474 -17.66 -27.52 -2.23
N PRO A 475 -18.44 -28.53 -1.79
CA PRO A 475 -18.87 -28.61 -0.39
C PRO A 475 -17.70 -28.74 0.59
N GLU A 476 -16.67 -29.51 0.23
CA GLU A 476 -15.44 -29.66 1.02
C GLU A 476 -14.65 -28.34 1.08
N PHE A 477 -14.44 -27.71 -0.09
CA PHE A 477 -13.78 -26.41 -0.18
C PHE A 477 -14.48 -25.34 0.66
N GLN A 478 -15.80 -25.25 0.53
CA GLN A 478 -16.61 -24.27 1.25
C GLN A 478 -16.55 -24.51 2.76
N HIS A 479 -16.69 -25.76 3.20
CA HIS A 479 -16.59 -26.11 4.61
C HIS A 479 -15.22 -25.72 5.18
N ALA A 480 -14.13 -26.07 4.49
CA ALA A 480 -12.77 -25.74 4.92
C ALA A 480 -12.54 -24.21 4.98
N VAL A 481 -13.05 -23.46 4.00
CA VAL A 481 -12.99 -22.00 3.99
C VAL A 481 -13.73 -21.40 5.19
N LEU A 482 -14.99 -21.79 5.42
CA LEU A 482 -15.80 -21.26 6.52
C LEU A 482 -15.16 -21.57 7.87
N SER A 483 -14.75 -22.80 8.08
CA SER A 483 -14.06 -23.24 9.31
C SER A 483 -12.75 -22.48 9.53
N GLY A 484 -11.92 -22.33 8.50
CA GLY A 484 -10.62 -21.66 8.60
C GLY A 484 -10.67 -20.13 8.75
N HIS A 485 -11.85 -19.51 8.58
CA HIS A 485 -12.03 -18.05 8.68
C HIS A 485 -13.00 -17.60 9.79
N LYS A 486 -13.55 -18.52 10.60
CA LYS A 486 -14.46 -18.19 11.71
C LYS A 486 -13.89 -17.15 12.68
N SER A 487 -12.60 -17.24 13.01
CA SER A 487 -11.87 -16.32 13.92
C SER A 487 -10.96 -15.32 13.20
N ARG A 488 -11.25 -15.03 11.92
CA ARG A 488 -10.44 -14.16 11.05
C ARG A 488 -11.26 -13.08 10.36
N GLN A 489 -12.29 -12.58 11.04
CA GLN A 489 -13.27 -11.60 10.54
C GLN A 489 -13.00 -10.17 11.07
N GLY A 490 -11.95 -9.99 11.88
CA GLY A 490 -11.61 -8.72 12.53
C GLY A 490 -11.66 -8.79 14.06
N GLN A 491 -11.69 -10.01 14.62
CA GLN A 491 -11.50 -10.20 16.05
C GLN A 491 -10.16 -9.61 16.49
N ILE A 492 -10.19 -8.89 17.61
CA ILE A 492 -9.03 -8.25 18.22
C ILE A 492 -8.01 -9.32 18.61
N ARG A 493 -6.74 -8.99 18.39
CA ARG A 493 -5.60 -9.81 18.79
C ARG A 493 -4.66 -8.93 19.60
N LEU A 494 -4.35 -9.38 20.81
CA LEU A 494 -3.32 -8.76 21.64
C LEU A 494 -1.98 -8.86 20.92
N ARG A 495 -1.28 -7.73 20.87
CA ARG A 495 0.05 -7.60 20.31
C ARG A 495 1.03 -8.39 21.17
N LYS A 496 1.89 -9.17 20.52
CA LYS A 496 3.09 -9.74 21.15
C LYS A 496 4.23 -8.72 21.11
N GLU A 497 5.14 -8.79 22.06
CA GLU A 497 6.19 -7.78 22.31
C GLU A 497 6.93 -7.25 21.07
N ARG A 498 7.34 -8.15 20.16
CA ARG A 498 8.07 -7.79 18.92
C ARG A 498 7.18 -7.52 17.70
N GLN A 499 5.87 -7.63 17.85
CA GLN A 499 4.94 -7.38 16.75
C GLN A 499 4.68 -5.89 16.59
N SER A 500 4.38 -5.51 15.36
CA SER A 500 4.08 -4.13 15.00
C SER A 500 2.78 -3.63 15.64
N ILE A 501 2.86 -2.50 16.33
CA ILE A 501 1.70 -1.74 16.83
C ILE A 501 0.79 -1.26 15.68
N TYR A 502 1.34 -1.05 14.48
CA TYR A 502 0.58 -0.61 13.31
C TYR A 502 -0.25 -1.73 12.67
N THR A 503 0.03 -3.00 13.01
CA THR A 503 -0.75 -4.17 12.57
C THR A 503 -1.62 -4.72 13.70
N TYR A 504 -1.11 -4.64 14.94
CA TYR A 504 -1.77 -5.11 16.17
C TYR A 504 -1.77 -3.95 17.18
N PRO A 505 -2.74 -3.03 17.09
CA PRO A 505 -2.73 -1.81 17.90
C PRO A 505 -3.08 -2.00 19.37
N ILE A 506 -3.49 -3.20 19.79
CA ILE A 506 -4.02 -3.44 21.13
C ILE A 506 -3.00 -4.25 21.94
N PRO A 507 -2.66 -3.83 23.19
CA PRO A 507 -3.30 -2.78 23.97
C PRO A 507 -2.68 -1.37 23.80
N ASP A 508 -1.58 -1.20 23.07
CA ASP A 508 -0.77 0.02 23.13
C ASP A 508 -1.50 1.30 22.66
N CYS A 509 -2.42 1.18 21.70
CA CYS A 509 -3.18 2.27 21.10
C CYS A 509 -4.62 2.37 21.64
N SER A 510 -5.05 1.51 22.56
CA SER A 510 -6.45 1.42 22.97
C SER A 510 -6.60 1.04 24.44
N CYS A 511 -7.69 1.48 25.04
CA CYS A 511 -7.98 1.22 26.45
C CYS A 511 -9.18 0.28 26.56
N GLN A 512 -9.17 -0.55 27.61
CA GLN A 512 -10.38 -1.26 28.00
C GLN A 512 -11.41 -0.21 28.44
N SER A 513 -12.66 -0.39 28.00
CA SER A 513 -13.77 0.47 28.45
C SER A 513 -14.48 -0.08 29.66
#